data_AF-R3HYJ0-F1
#
_entry.id   AF-R3HYJ0-F1
#
_cell.length_a   1.000
_cell.length_b   1.000
_cell.length_c   1.000
_cell.angle_alpha   90.00
_cell.angle_beta   90.00
_cell.angle_gamma   90.00
#
_symmetry.space_group_name_H-M   'P 1'
#
loop_
_entity.id
_entity.type
_entity.pdbx_description
1 polymer ?
#
loop_
_entity_poly.entity_id
_entity_poly.type
_entity_poly.pdbx_seq_one_letter_code
_entity_poly.pdbx_strand_id
1 'polypeptide(L)'
;VPENNTQPLDTSGTVKMPVYLYKDKDLDTLDTLDTEKDRLQQQLLLDQFSEVQEHTFLNKDSLKFIAAFANTIQEAHEQVGTIIRAKTKVEKEYNIVLIGENYQDEIDKCLRRVMHKIKTDSTVKSPKGLFYMSFYNLFVECALKKKSQLSKKSNSDTPGVMTHNWVENQ
;
A
#
# COMPACT_ATOMS: atom_id res chain seq x y z
N VAL A 1 15.18 -22.65 95.64
CA VAL A 1 15.23 -23.11 94.23
C VAL A 1 14.03 -22.51 93.52
N PRO A 2 14.19 -21.50 92.64
CA PRO A 2 13.10 -21.00 91.82
C PRO A 2 13.09 -21.73 90.48
N GLU A 3 11.94 -22.28 90.09
CA GLU A 3 11.73 -22.82 88.76
C GLU A 3 11.24 -21.73 87.81
N ASN A 4 11.99 -21.61 86.73
CA ASN A 4 11.81 -20.75 85.58
C ASN A 4 10.61 -21.22 84.75
N ASN A 5 9.70 -20.32 84.37
CA ASN A 5 8.86 -20.52 83.19
C ASN A 5 8.57 -19.18 82.50
N THR A 6 9.06 -19.12 81.26
CA THR A 6 9.17 -17.99 80.34
C THR A 6 7.83 -17.47 79.84
N GLN A 7 7.69 -16.15 79.74
CA GLN A 7 6.53 -15.42 79.19
C GLN A 7 6.44 -15.52 77.66
N PRO A 8 5.23 -15.56 77.07
CA PRO A 8 5.03 -15.16 75.67
C PRO A 8 4.76 -13.65 75.56
N LEU A 9 5.54 -13.00 74.69
CA LEU A 9 5.47 -11.58 74.35
C LEU A 9 4.32 -11.36 73.34
N ASP A 10 3.13 -10.98 73.83
CA ASP A 10 2.04 -10.50 72.97
C ASP A 10 2.40 -9.10 72.46
N THR A 11 2.89 -9.05 71.22
CA THR A 11 3.08 -7.80 70.47
C THR A 11 1.93 -7.63 69.49
N SER A 12 0.70 -7.50 70.00
CA SER A 12 -0.46 -7.04 69.23
C SER A 12 -0.38 -5.52 69.01
N GLY A 13 0.62 -5.11 68.24
CA GLY A 13 0.75 -3.76 67.72
C GLY A 13 -0.25 -3.54 66.59
N THR A 14 -1.19 -2.63 66.79
CA THR A 14 -2.02 -2.04 65.74
C THR A 14 -1.14 -1.46 64.62
N VAL A 15 -0.96 -2.22 63.54
CA VAL A 15 -0.50 -1.69 62.26
C VAL A 15 -1.72 -1.46 61.39
N LYS A 16 -2.17 -0.20 61.31
CA LYS A 16 -3.11 0.24 60.29
C LYS A 16 -2.42 0.14 58.94
N MET A 17 -2.54 -1.01 58.28
CA MET A 17 -2.16 -1.15 56.88
C MET A 17 -3.17 -0.34 56.06
N PRO A 18 -2.77 0.72 55.34
CA PRO A 18 -3.61 1.21 54.27
C PRO A 18 -3.63 0.08 53.23
N VAL A 19 -4.75 -0.63 53.15
CA VAL A 19 -5.08 -1.46 52.00
C VAL A 19 -5.01 -0.52 50.82
N TYR A 20 -3.96 -0.64 50.01
CA TYR A 20 -3.90 -0.02 48.71
C TYR A 20 -5.10 -0.58 47.94
N LEU A 21 -6.19 0.17 47.95
CA LEU A 21 -7.29 0.05 47.01
C LEU A 21 -6.70 0.43 45.66
N TYR A 22 -6.00 -0.52 45.03
CA TYR A 22 -5.80 -0.50 43.60
C TYR A 22 -7.21 -0.50 43.02
N LYS A 23 -7.57 0.66 42.48
CA LYS A 23 -8.82 0.84 41.78
C LYS A 23 -8.87 -0.23 40.70
N ASP A 24 -9.80 -1.17 40.82
CA ASP A 24 -10.27 -1.98 39.71
C ASP A 24 -10.91 -1.04 38.67
N LYS A 25 -10.06 -0.39 37.88
CA LYS A 25 -10.43 0.48 36.75
C LYS A 25 -9.59 0.26 35.51
N ASP A 26 -8.72 -0.75 35.47
CA ASP A 26 -7.76 -0.89 34.38
C ASP A 26 -7.72 -2.29 33.74
N LEU A 27 -8.89 -2.86 33.41
CA LEU A 27 -8.95 -3.98 32.47
C LEU A 27 -9.46 -3.54 31.09
N ASP A 28 -10.47 -2.65 31.03
CA ASP A 28 -10.98 -2.08 29.77
C ASP A 28 -10.07 -1.00 29.15
N THR A 29 -9.12 -0.44 29.91
CA THR A 29 -8.19 0.61 29.44
C THR A 29 -6.88 0.07 28.85
N LEU A 30 -6.47 -1.16 29.19
CA LEU A 30 -5.23 -1.75 28.68
C LEU A 30 -5.37 -2.17 27.21
N ASP A 31 -6.47 -2.86 26.87
CA ASP A 31 -6.75 -3.30 25.49
C ASP A 31 -6.96 -2.12 24.53
N THR A 32 -7.53 -1.02 25.02
CA THR A 32 -7.73 0.20 24.22
C THR A 32 -6.44 0.96 23.97
N LEU A 33 -5.52 0.99 24.95
CA LEU A 33 -4.18 1.59 24.78
C LEU A 33 -3.30 0.81 23.79
N ASP A 34 -3.36 -0.52 23.81
CA ASP A 34 -2.61 -1.36 22.87
C ASP A 34 -3.13 -1.16 21.43
N THR A 35 -4.45 -1.05 21.27
CA THR A 35 -5.10 -0.75 19.98
C THR A 35 -4.73 0.64 19.43
N GLU A 36 -4.66 1.67 20.29
CA GLU A 36 -4.28 3.01 19.85
C GLU A 36 -2.80 3.11 19.46
N LYS A 37 -1.92 2.45 20.24
CA LYS A 37 -0.51 2.35 19.94
C LYS A 37 -0.28 1.70 18.57
N ASP A 38 -0.95 0.60 18.28
CA ASP A 38 -0.86 -0.09 16.98
C ASP A 38 -1.33 0.81 15.83
N ARG A 39 -2.44 1.53 16.02
CA ARG A 39 -2.94 2.50 15.04
C ARG A 39 -1.92 3.60 14.75
N LEU A 40 -1.30 4.16 15.78
CA LEU A 40 -0.28 5.20 15.64
C LEU A 40 0.97 4.67 14.94
N GLN A 41 1.39 3.43 15.24
CA GLN A 41 2.50 2.78 14.53
C GLN A 41 2.19 2.57 13.05
N GLN A 42 0.99 2.07 12.70
CA GLN A 42 0.59 1.94 11.31
C GLN A 42 0.55 3.29 10.60
N GLN A 43 0.04 4.34 11.25
CA GLN A 43 0.03 5.69 10.67
C GLN A 43 1.45 6.18 10.37
N LEU A 44 2.40 6.02 11.30
CA LEU A 44 3.79 6.42 11.09
C LEU A 44 4.43 5.69 9.89
N LEU A 45 4.17 4.38 9.76
CA LEU A 45 4.66 3.61 8.61
C LEU A 45 4.03 4.09 7.29
N LEU A 46 2.74 4.39 7.29
CA LEU A 46 2.03 4.92 6.12
C LEU A 46 2.53 6.30 5.71
N ASP A 47 2.86 7.17 6.67
CA ASP A 47 3.42 8.50 6.40
C ASP A 47 4.79 8.42 5.69
N GLN A 48 5.56 7.37 5.98
CA GLN A 48 6.88 7.12 5.37
C GLN A 48 6.80 6.28 4.08
N PHE A 49 5.63 5.75 3.74
CA PHE A 49 5.46 4.77 2.68
C PHE A 49 6.00 5.25 1.32
N SER A 50 5.74 6.51 0.94
CA SER A 50 6.19 7.04 -0.37
C SER A 50 7.70 7.18 -0.51
N GLU A 51 8.43 7.16 0.61
CA GLU A 51 9.89 7.26 0.63
C GLU A 51 10.55 5.87 0.71
N VAL A 52 9.90 4.91 1.35
CA VAL A 52 10.44 3.55 1.58
C VAL A 52 9.99 2.54 0.52
N GLN A 53 8.89 2.80 -0.19
CA GLN A 53 8.40 1.89 -1.22
C GLN A 53 9.35 1.83 -2.42
N GLU A 54 10.11 0.75 -2.50
CA GLU A 54 10.99 0.44 -3.62
C GLU A 54 10.30 -0.44 -4.69
N HIS A 55 10.97 -0.66 -5.82
CA HIS A 55 10.54 -1.57 -6.89
C HIS A 55 9.13 -1.30 -7.47
N THR A 56 8.82 -0.02 -7.69
CA THR A 56 7.58 0.41 -8.32
C THR A 56 7.84 1.49 -9.37
N PHE A 57 6.99 1.57 -10.37
CA PHE A 57 6.98 2.65 -11.38
C PHE A 57 6.07 3.82 -10.97
N LEU A 58 5.40 3.72 -9.82
CA LEU A 58 4.47 4.73 -9.33
C LEU A 58 5.24 5.94 -8.78
N ASN A 59 4.78 7.13 -9.10
CA ASN A 59 5.33 8.36 -8.55
C ASN A 59 4.98 8.51 -7.05
N LYS A 60 5.69 9.41 -6.38
CA LYS A 60 5.51 9.65 -4.94
C LYS A 60 4.10 10.09 -4.57
N ASP A 61 3.41 10.83 -5.43
CA ASP A 61 2.08 11.34 -5.14
C ASP A 61 1.03 10.22 -5.23
N SER A 62 1.13 9.30 -6.19
CA SER A 62 0.33 8.08 -6.24
C SER A 62 0.54 7.22 -5.00
N LEU A 63 1.80 7.10 -4.53
CA LEU A 63 2.14 6.33 -3.33
C LEU A 63 1.55 6.96 -2.06
N LYS A 64 1.66 8.29 -1.91
CA LYS A 64 1.00 9.03 -0.81
C LYS A 64 -0.50 8.85 -0.84
N PHE A 65 -1.10 8.87 -2.04
CA PHE A 65 -2.54 8.66 -2.20
C PHE A 65 -2.94 7.25 -1.78
N ILE A 66 -2.20 6.22 -2.19
CA ILE A 66 -2.41 4.83 -1.74
C ILE A 66 -2.36 4.75 -0.21
N ALA A 67 -1.30 5.31 0.41
CA ALA A 67 -1.13 5.30 1.85
C ALA A 67 -2.28 5.99 2.59
N ALA A 68 -2.78 7.11 2.07
CA ALA A 68 -3.87 7.87 2.68
C ALA A 68 -5.20 7.11 2.76
N PHE A 69 -5.41 6.08 1.93
CA PHE A 69 -6.64 5.26 1.93
C PHE A 69 -6.48 3.87 2.55
N ALA A 70 -5.25 3.50 2.92
CA ALA A 70 -4.91 2.23 3.55
C ALA A 70 -5.01 2.33 5.08
N ASN A 71 -5.41 1.25 5.75
CA ASN A 71 -5.44 1.19 7.22
C ASN A 71 -4.16 0.62 7.80
N THR A 72 -3.42 -0.15 6.99
CA THR A 72 -2.15 -0.77 7.37
C THR A 72 -1.14 -0.61 6.25
N ILE A 73 0.15 -0.63 6.61
CA ILE A 73 1.23 -0.62 5.63
C ILE A 73 1.14 -1.81 4.66
N GLN A 74 0.67 -2.96 5.16
CA GLN A 74 0.48 -4.17 4.37
C GLN A 74 -0.59 -3.97 3.28
N GLU A 75 -1.68 -3.29 3.61
CA GLU A 75 -2.73 -2.94 2.63
C GLU A 75 -2.18 -2.02 1.53
N ALA A 76 -1.32 -1.05 1.89
CA ALA A 76 -0.67 -0.16 0.92
C ALA A 76 0.25 -0.95 -0.04
N HIS A 77 1.09 -1.84 0.49
CA HIS A 77 1.93 -2.74 -0.32
C HIS A 77 1.09 -3.67 -1.22
N GLU A 78 -0.02 -4.21 -0.71
CA GLU A 78 -0.93 -5.05 -1.49
C GLU A 78 -1.53 -4.29 -2.69
N GLN A 79 -1.90 -3.03 -2.50
CA GLN A 79 -2.44 -2.17 -3.56
C GLN A 79 -1.38 -1.91 -4.64
N VAL A 80 -0.17 -1.50 -4.26
CA VAL A 80 0.96 -1.33 -5.20
C VAL A 80 1.23 -2.63 -5.98
N GLY A 81 1.33 -3.75 -5.27
CA GLY A 81 1.54 -5.06 -5.88
C GLY A 81 0.41 -5.44 -6.84
N THR A 82 -0.83 -5.05 -6.56
CA THR A 82 -1.98 -5.31 -7.44
C THR A 82 -1.86 -4.54 -8.75
N ILE A 83 -1.45 -3.27 -8.70
CA ILE A 83 -1.19 -2.45 -9.90
C ILE A 83 -0.07 -3.09 -10.74
N ILE A 84 1.05 -3.48 -10.11
CA ILE A 84 2.19 -4.11 -10.79
C ILE A 84 1.78 -5.45 -11.44
N ARG A 85 0.99 -6.27 -10.74
CA ARG A 85 0.48 -7.54 -11.27
C ARG A 85 -0.45 -7.32 -12.46
N ALA A 86 -1.35 -6.33 -12.39
CA ALA A 86 -2.25 -5.99 -13.50
C ALA A 86 -1.45 -5.57 -14.74
N LYS A 87 -0.45 -4.69 -14.58
CA LYS A 87 0.47 -4.31 -15.67
C LYS A 87 1.18 -5.53 -16.26
N THR A 88 1.84 -6.31 -15.41
CA THR A 88 2.58 -7.51 -15.83
C THR A 88 1.70 -8.51 -16.56
N LYS A 89 0.44 -8.67 -16.13
CA LYS A 89 -0.54 -9.56 -16.79
C LYS A 89 -0.83 -9.08 -18.21
N VAL A 90 -1.12 -7.79 -18.40
CA VAL A 90 -1.39 -7.21 -19.72
C VAL A 90 -0.17 -7.27 -20.63
N GLU A 91 1.02 -6.96 -20.11
CA GLU A 91 2.27 -7.04 -20.88
C GLU A 91 2.49 -8.43 -21.47
N LYS A 92 2.22 -9.48 -20.67
CA LYS A 92 2.28 -10.88 -21.11
C LYS A 92 1.20 -11.21 -22.15
N GLU A 93 -0.06 -10.85 -21.89
CA GLU A 93 -1.19 -11.18 -22.78
C GLU A 93 -1.08 -10.48 -24.15
N TYR A 94 -0.60 -9.24 -24.17
CA TYR A 94 -0.49 -8.45 -25.39
C TYR A 94 0.90 -8.55 -26.05
N ASN A 95 1.84 -9.29 -25.43
CA ASN A 95 3.23 -9.40 -25.85
C ASN A 95 3.86 -8.02 -26.11
N ILE A 96 3.76 -7.12 -25.12
CA ILE A 96 4.23 -5.75 -25.20
C ILE A 96 4.84 -5.31 -23.86
N VAL A 97 5.81 -4.40 -23.90
CA VAL A 97 6.35 -3.77 -22.69
C VAL A 97 5.74 -2.38 -22.54
N LEU A 98 5.15 -2.08 -21.39
CA LEU A 98 4.66 -0.77 -21.00
C LEU A 98 5.66 -0.15 -20.02
N ILE A 99 6.16 1.05 -20.34
CA ILE A 99 6.98 1.85 -19.43
C ILE A 99 6.01 2.59 -18.51
N GLY A 100 5.90 2.16 -17.25
CA GLY A 100 4.84 2.62 -16.33
C GLY A 100 4.93 4.12 -16.02
N GLU A 101 6.15 4.65 -16.04
CA GLU A 101 6.49 6.06 -15.85
C GLU A 101 5.85 6.96 -16.92
N ASN A 102 5.52 6.43 -18.09
CA ASN A 102 4.88 7.20 -19.17
C ASN A 102 3.36 7.35 -19.00
N TYR A 103 2.75 6.69 -17.99
CA TYR A 103 1.30 6.62 -17.82
C TYR A 103 0.84 7.14 -16.45
N GLN A 104 1.67 7.94 -15.76
CA GLN A 104 1.39 8.41 -14.39
C GLN A 104 0.06 9.17 -14.29
N ASP A 105 -0.25 10.02 -15.27
CA ASP A 105 -1.51 10.77 -15.31
C ASP A 105 -2.73 9.85 -15.40
N GLU A 106 -2.68 8.83 -16.25
CA GLU A 106 -3.77 7.85 -16.40
C GLU A 106 -3.90 6.95 -15.17
N ILE A 107 -2.77 6.57 -14.58
CA ILE A 107 -2.70 5.83 -13.31
C ILE A 107 -3.35 6.63 -12.19
N ASP A 108 -3.00 7.90 -12.01
CA ASP A 108 -3.54 8.77 -10.96
C ASP A 108 -5.04 8.99 -11.12
N LYS A 109 -5.51 9.21 -12.36
CA LYS A 109 -6.95 9.31 -12.65
C LYS A 109 -7.68 8.02 -12.33
N CYS A 110 -7.10 6.87 -12.69
CA CYS A 110 -7.67 5.56 -12.37
C CYS A 110 -7.74 5.33 -10.85
N LEU A 111 -6.64 5.61 -10.14
CA LEU A 111 -6.50 5.48 -8.70
C LEU A 111 -7.57 6.30 -7.96
N ARG A 112 -7.70 7.61 -8.30
CA ARG A 112 -8.72 8.48 -7.71
C ARG A 112 -10.13 7.98 -7.95
N ARG A 113 -10.44 7.56 -9.18
CA ARG A 113 -11.77 7.07 -9.57
C ARG A 113 -12.13 5.79 -8.81
N VAL A 114 -11.23 4.81 -8.79
CA VAL A 114 -11.51 3.51 -8.18
C VAL A 114 -11.57 3.60 -6.66
N MET A 115 -10.68 4.39 -6.03
CA MET A 115 -10.72 4.60 -4.59
C MET A 115 -11.97 5.34 -4.14
N HIS A 116 -12.33 6.42 -4.85
CA HIS A 116 -13.59 7.13 -4.58
C HIS A 116 -14.76 6.16 -4.65
N LYS A 117 -14.87 5.40 -5.74
CA LYS A 117 -15.95 4.41 -5.91
C LYS A 117 -15.98 3.38 -4.78
N ILE A 118 -14.84 2.80 -4.42
CA ILE A 118 -14.75 1.82 -3.32
C ILE A 118 -15.21 2.42 -1.99
N LYS A 119 -14.92 3.69 -1.71
CA LYS A 119 -15.25 4.32 -0.43
C LYS A 119 -16.68 4.86 -0.36
N THR A 120 -17.30 5.22 -1.50
CA THR A 120 -18.61 5.89 -1.51
C THR A 120 -19.75 5.03 -2.04
N ASP A 121 -19.48 4.00 -2.84
CA ASP A 121 -20.50 3.15 -3.46
C ASP A 121 -20.66 1.86 -2.66
N SER A 122 -21.73 1.77 -1.87
CA SER A 122 -22.05 0.60 -1.05
C SER A 122 -22.43 -0.64 -1.86
N THR A 123 -22.64 -0.52 -3.17
CA THR A 123 -22.96 -1.67 -4.05
C THR A 123 -21.71 -2.45 -4.46
N VAL A 124 -20.51 -1.93 -4.17
CA VAL A 124 -19.24 -2.59 -4.48
C VAL A 124 -19.08 -3.86 -3.64
N LYS A 125 -19.42 -5.01 -4.25
CA LYS A 125 -19.31 -6.34 -3.61
C LYS A 125 -17.87 -6.80 -3.40
N SER A 126 -16.94 -6.36 -4.24
CA SER A 126 -15.53 -6.76 -4.17
C SER A 126 -14.60 -5.57 -4.44
N PRO A 127 -14.19 -4.84 -3.37
CA PRO A 127 -13.25 -3.72 -3.50
C PRO A 127 -11.92 -4.13 -4.14
N LYS A 128 -11.30 -5.22 -3.68
CA LYS A 128 -10.03 -5.72 -4.23
C LYS A 128 -10.16 -6.14 -5.69
N GLY A 129 -11.27 -6.82 -6.05
CA GLY A 129 -11.56 -7.23 -7.42
C GLY A 129 -11.78 -6.03 -8.36
N LEU A 130 -12.54 -5.04 -7.91
CA LEU A 130 -12.77 -3.79 -8.64
C LEU A 130 -11.47 -3.01 -8.84
N PHE A 131 -10.64 -2.93 -7.81
CA PHE A 131 -9.32 -2.29 -7.87
C PHE A 131 -8.44 -2.93 -8.94
N TYR A 132 -8.25 -4.25 -8.87
CA TYR A 132 -7.46 -4.99 -9.87
C TYR A 132 -8.01 -4.80 -11.28
N MET A 133 -9.33 -4.99 -11.48
CA MET A 133 -9.95 -4.90 -12.79
C MET A 133 -9.82 -3.49 -13.40
N SER A 134 -9.91 -2.45 -12.58
CA SER A 134 -9.77 -1.06 -13.04
C SER A 134 -8.38 -0.80 -13.61
N PHE A 135 -7.33 -1.26 -12.93
CA PHE A 135 -5.96 -1.13 -13.43
C PHE A 135 -5.65 -2.06 -14.59
N TYR A 136 -6.20 -3.29 -14.59
CA TYR A 136 -6.09 -4.18 -15.74
C TYR A 136 -6.65 -3.53 -17.01
N ASN A 137 -7.88 -2.97 -16.93
CA ASN A 137 -8.51 -2.29 -18.05
C ASN A 137 -7.72 -1.06 -18.51
N LEU A 138 -7.21 -0.25 -17.57
CA LEU A 138 -6.31 0.86 -17.90
C LEU A 138 -5.11 0.38 -18.72
N PHE A 139 -4.41 -0.66 -18.27
CA PHE A 139 -3.23 -1.14 -18.98
C PHE A 139 -3.58 -1.79 -20.32
N VAL A 140 -4.75 -2.42 -20.46
CA VAL A 140 -5.26 -2.88 -21.77
C VAL A 140 -5.40 -1.70 -22.72
N GLU A 141 -6.02 -0.61 -22.29
CA GLU A 141 -6.14 0.61 -23.11
C GLU A 141 -4.77 1.16 -23.52
N CYS A 142 -3.81 1.22 -22.58
CA CYS A 142 -2.44 1.62 -22.86
C CYS A 142 -1.74 0.70 -23.88
N ALA A 143 -1.92 -0.62 -23.75
CA ALA A 143 -1.35 -1.61 -24.66
C ALA A 143 -1.92 -1.47 -26.09
N LEU A 144 -3.24 -1.29 -26.20
CA LEU A 144 -3.90 -1.06 -27.49
C LEU A 144 -3.44 0.24 -28.15
N LYS A 145 -3.35 1.34 -27.37
CA LYS A 145 -2.84 2.63 -27.84
C LYS A 145 -1.41 2.49 -28.36
N LYS A 146 -0.53 1.82 -27.61
CA LYS A 146 0.86 1.60 -28.02
C LYS A 146 0.97 0.76 -29.30
N LYS A 147 0.21 -0.34 -29.43
CA LYS A 147 0.16 -1.15 -30.66
C LYS A 147 -0.28 -0.32 -31.87
N SER A 148 -1.29 0.54 -31.70
CA SER A 148 -1.77 1.42 -32.79
C SER A 148 -0.75 2.47 -33.24
N GLN A 149 0.10 2.94 -32.32
CA GLN A 149 1.19 3.88 -32.66
C GLN A 149 2.32 3.18 -33.42
N LEU A 150 2.66 1.96 -33.03
CA LEU A 150 3.64 1.13 -33.72
C LEU A 150 3.22 0.83 -35.17
N SER A 151 1.95 0.48 -35.40
CA SER A 151 1.44 0.22 -36.76
C SER A 151 1.34 1.47 -37.64
N LYS A 152 1.10 2.65 -37.05
CA LYS A 152 1.15 3.92 -37.78
C LYS A 152 2.58 4.29 -38.20
N LYS A 153 3.55 4.06 -37.31
CA LYS A 153 4.96 4.35 -37.59
C LYS A 153 5.54 3.47 -38.70
N SER A 154 5.16 2.19 -38.75
CA SER A 154 5.55 1.30 -39.86
C SER A 154 4.97 1.72 -41.22
N ASN A 155 3.86 2.46 -41.24
CA ASN A 155 3.23 2.96 -42.46
C ASN A 155 3.72 4.36 -42.87
N SER A 156 4.42 5.09 -41.98
CA SER A 156 4.98 6.43 -42.28
C SER A 156 6.48 6.41 -42.58
N ASP A 157 7.20 5.36 -42.18
CA ASP A 157 8.66 5.29 -42.30
C ASP A 157 9.11 4.47 -43.54
N THR A 158 8.65 4.88 -44.73
CA THR A 158 9.45 4.71 -45.96
C THR A 158 9.92 6.09 -46.43
N PRO A 159 10.99 6.65 -45.86
CA PRO A 159 11.79 7.57 -46.63
C PRO A 159 12.40 6.73 -47.76
N GLY A 160 12.02 7.00 -49.01
CA GLY A 160 12.69 6.40 -50.16
C GLY A 160 14.18 6.72 -50.05
N VAL A 161 14.98 5.75 -49.63
CA VAL A 161 16.44 5.85 -49.71
C VAL A 161 16.74 5.89 -51.19
N MET A 162 16.97 7.08 -51.72
CA MET A 162 17.46 7.23 -53.08
C MET A 162 18.90 6.72 -53.09
N THR A 163 19.07 5.44 -53.43
CA THR A 163 20.39 4.88 -53.70
C THR A 163 20.86 5.46 -55.02
N HIS A 164 21.67 6.52 -54.97
CA HIS A 164 22.44 6.93 -56.14
C HIS A 164 23.48 5.83 -56.41
N ASN A 165 23.29 5.09 -57.49
CA ASN A 165 24.22 4.07 -57.94
C ASN A 165 25.40 4.79 -58.63
N TRP A 166 26.56 4.83 -57.97
CA TRP A 166 27.76 5.53 -58.50
C TRP A 166 28.62 4.66 -59.44
N VAL A 167 28.15 3.47 -59.81
CA VAL A 167 28.90 2.51 -60.65
C VAL A 167 28.40 2.54 -62.10
N GLU A 168 28.40 3.71 -62.72
CA GLU A 168 28.04 3.81 -64.15
C GLU A 168 28.89 4.84 -64.92
N ASN A 169 30.10 5.13 -64.45
CA ASN A 169 31.13 5.81 -65.25
C ASN A 169 32.54 5.34 -64.83
N GLN A 170 32.95 4.18 -65.36
CA GLN A 170 34.36 3.86 -65.62
C GLN A 170 34.47 3.16 -66.97
#